data_AF-A0A2S5VZC7-F1
#
_entry.id   AF-A0A2S5VZC7-F1
#
_cell.length_a   1.000
_cell.length_b   1.000
_cell.length_c   1.000
_cell.angle_alpha   90.00
_cell.angle_beta   90.00
_cell.angle_gamma   90.00
#
_symmetry.space_group_name_H-M   'P 1'
#
loop_
_entity.id
_entity.type
_entity.pdbx_description
1 polymer ?
#
loop_
_entity_poly.entity_id
_entity_poly.type
_entity_poly.pdbx_seq_one_letter_code
_entity_poly.pdbx_strand_id
1 'polypeptide(L)'
;MLAATVALGTVLALAAPSAATAQPIVSQANGRLLSGSLLSSAVLDSLLTLKGANAVNTAANGDVVVDTPLDASAVNGLLTLMAGPANAPVFGNAGIVQLGAVGQYARANNDGSSAAFSGTVSAAPSLVGVGTGAVTPSSSIGTPTAGSSAEIAVGTAALLGGVDAVTVKADLGVLAASAQQTTAKAQSGQYGLADFTVTVGGTLVTGPVSTIRPALESLISTLQLAGVTGLVDPFAADFTLTLTAADLQAAGLGADLNNLPADTDLMQYIPLAASQKITALTSGFLTSAATAVANLPTGPTRTGAELVISGARTVVDPIVASLGSAFQGALGLALTGLVQVVANHQEVVDGTFTQTALRVGLGARGSLATVNLASASVGPNAGPPSIEPSPSATATTGTGGAGGNGGTGGDGSGGGTGSTLAHTGISAESQLLPWGGFAFAILLVGFAGFALTARRRNRGLATKS
;
A
#
# COMPACT_ATOMS: atom_id res chain seq x y z
N MET A 1 -83.86 25.42 15.42
CA MET A 1 -83.29 26.55 14.66
C MET A 1 -82.08 27.03 15.46
N LEU A 2 -80.86 26.62 15.09
CA LEU A 2 -79.91 27.36 14.21
C LEU A 2 -79.84 28.86 14.55
N ALA A 3 -78.70 29.54 14.71
CA ALA A 3 -77.27 29.24 14.86
C ALA A 3 -76.56 30.60 15.06
N ALA A 4 -75.29 30.55 15.45
CA ALA A 4 -74.20 31.50 15.14
C ALA A 4 -73.65 32.34 16.32
N THR A 5 -72.62 31.74 16.92
CA THR A 5 -71.54 32.32 17.72
C THR A 5 -70.60 33.11 16.81
N VAL A 6 -70.26 34.36 17.16
CA VAL A 6 -69.19 35.13 16.51
C VAL A 6 -68.03 35.27 17.50
N ALA A 7 -66.92 34.61 17.19
CA ALA A 7 -65.63 34.76 17.88
C ALA A 7 -64.75 35.71 17.07
N LEU A 8 -64.34 36.84 17.66
CA LEU A 8 -63.32 37.74 17.12
C LEU A 8 -61.94 37.24 17.56
N GLY A 9 -61.23 36.59 16.63
CA GLY A 9 -59.85 36.16 16.81
C GLY A 9 -58.86 37.26 16.43
N THR A 10 -58.04 37.68 17.38
CA THR A 10 -56.79 38.42 17.14
C THR A 10 -55.74 37.48 16.56
N VAL A 11 -55.35 37.69 15.30
CA VAL A 11 -54.22 36.99 14.66
C VAL A 11 -52.92 37.66 15.12
N LEU A 12 -52.15 36.98 15.97
CA LEU A 12 -50.72 37.25 16.08
C LEU A 12 -50.06 36.83 14.76
N ALA A 13 -49.51 37.79 14.02
CA ALA A 13 -48.59 37.49 12.92
C ALA A 13 -47.32 36.88 13.51
N LEU A 14 -47.18 35.56 13.41
CA LEU A 14 -45.89 34.88 13.58
C LEU A 14 -44.95 35.43 12.50
N ALA A 15 -43.94 36.19 12.90
CA ALA A 15 -42.77 36.44 12.06
C ALA A 15 -42.13 35.07 11.75
N ALA A 16 -42.26 34.63 10.50
CA ALA A 16 -41.53 33.47 10.03
C ALA A 16 -40.02 33.74 10.19
N PRO A 17 -39.24 32.84 10.80
CA PRO A 17 -37.79 32.98 10.78
C PRO A 17 -37.35 32.93 9.32
N SER A 18 -36.68 34.00 8.86
CA SER A 18 -35.98 33.99 7.59
C SER A 18 -35.02 32.80 7.62
N ALA A 19 -35.21 31.82 6.74
CA ALA A 19 -34.26 30.75 6.55
C ALA A 19 -32.90 31.40 6.27
N ALA A 20 -31.92 31.17 7.15
CA ALA A 20 -30.54 31.54 6.89
C ALA A 20 -30.10 30.75 5.65
N THR A 21 -30.12 31.36 4.48
CA THR A 21 -29.56 30.75 3.27
C THR A 21 -28.06 30.66 3.50
N ALA A 22 -27.55 29.44 3.67
CA ALA A 22 -26.11 29.21 3.71
C ALA A 22 -25.49 29.89 2.48
N GLN A 23 -24.52 30.79 2.70
CA GLN A 23 -23.82 31.47 1.61
C GLN A 23 -23.24 30.40 0.67
N PRO A 24 -23.46 30.50 -0.65
CA PRO A 24 -22.96 29.51 -1.60
C PRO A 24 -21.43 29.42 -1.52
N ILE A 25 -20.90 28.21 -1.45
CA ILE A 25 -19.46 27.96 -1.39
C ILE A 25 -18.85 28.23 -2.77
N VAL A 26 -18.02 29.27 -2.85
CA VAL A 26 -17.32 29.66 -4.08
C VAL A 26 -16.33 28.56 -4.45
N SER A 27 -15.50 28.16 -3.48
CA SER A 27 -14.56 27.06 -3.62
C SER A 27 -14.22 26.41 -2.27
N GLN A 28 -13.85 25.13 -2.31
CA GLN A 28 -13.38 24.38 -1.16
C GLN A 28 -12.29 23.37 -1.51
N ALA A 29 -11.41 23.14 -0.54
CA ALA A 29 -10.33 22.16 -0.61
C ALA A 29 -10.02 21.61 0.79
N ASN A 30 -9.68 20.34 0.88
CA ASN A 30 -9.22 19.72 2.11
C ASN A 30 -8.00 18.82 1.88
N GLY A 31 -6.88 19.15 2.54
CA GLY A 31 -5.70 18.29 2.61
C GLY A 31 -5.70 17.55 3.93
N ARG A 32 -5.80 16.21 3.89
CA ARG A 32 -5.94 15.39 5.10
C ARG A 32 -5.02 14.18 5.06
N LEU A 33 -4.13 14.09 6.05
CA LEU A 33 -3.15 13.02 6.10
C LEU A 33 -3.76 11.67 6.48
N LEU A 34 -4.67 11.65 7.45
CA LEU A 34 -5.22 10.43 8.03
C LEU A 34 -6.75 10.49 8.05
N SER A 35 -7.38 9.48 7.45
CA SER A 35 -8.81 9.23 7.59
C SER A 35 -9.09 7.72 7.61
N GLY A 36 -10.30 7.34 8.03
CA GLY A 36 -10.72 5.93 7.98
C GLY A 36 -11.43 5.43 9.24
N SER A 37 -11.49 4.12 9.38
CA SER A 37 -12.32 3.44 10.35
C SER A 37 -11.60 2.30 11.07
N LEU A 38 -12.08 2.01 12.28
CA LEU A 38 -11.66 0.87 13.11
C LEU A 38 -12.92 0.09 13.49
N LEU A 39 -12.95 -1.22 13.19
CA LEU A 39 -14.09 -2.10 13.43
C LEU A 39 -15.43 -1.51 12.94
N SER A 40 -15.43 -0.92 11.74
CA SER A 40 -16.55 -0.20 11.09
C SER A 40 -16.97 1.16 11.69
N SER A 41 -16.36 1.59 12.80
CA SER A 41 -16.58 2.94 13.34
C SER A 41 -15.61 3.94 12.71
N ALA A 42 -16.12 5.07 12.22
CA ALA A 42 -15.34 6.18 11.65
C ALA A 42 -14.60 7.00 12.73
N VAL A 43 -13.87 6.30 13.62
CA VAL A 43 -13.22 6.89 14.80
C VAL A 43 -12.25 8.00 14.39
N LEU A 44 -11.48 7.81 13.32
CA LEU A 44 -10.51 8.81 12.84
C LEU A 44 -11.20 10.08 12.33
N ASP A 45 -12.41 9.98 11.78
CA ASP A 45 -13.16 11.11 11.26
C ASP A 45 -13.84 11.94 12.36
N SER A 46 -14.08 11.32 13.52
CA SER A 46 -14.63 12.00 14.69
C SER A 46 -13.59 12.84 15.44
N LEU A 47 -12.30 12.58 15.24
CA LEU A 47 -11.21 13.33 15.88
C LEU A 47 -11.00 14.65 15.15
N LEU A 48 -11.45 15.75 15.77
CA LEU A 48 -11.34 17.11 15.20
C LEU A 48 -9.92 17.47 14.77
N THR A 49 -8.93 16.98 15.52
CA THR A 49 -7.49 17.21 15.28
C THR A 49 -6.95 16.49 14.03
N LEU A 50 -7.70 15.56 13.45
CA LEU A 50 -7.34 14.81 12.23
C LEU A 50 -8.07 15.31 10.98
N LYS A 51 -8.89 16.38 11.07
CA LYS A 51 -9.61 16.92 9.90
C LYS A 51 -8.70 17.59 8.86
N GLY A 52 -7.43 17.79 9.18
CA GLY A 52 -6.43 18.34 8.27
C GLY A 52 -6.61 19.83 7.97
N ALA A 53 -6.02 20.28 6.87
CA ALA A 53 -6.14 21.65 6.38
C ALA A 53 -7.44 21.78 5.56
N ASN A 54 -8.42 22.52 6.07
CA ASN A 54 -9.71 22.74 5.40
C ASN A 54 -9.87 24.21 5.01
N ALA A 55 -9.82 24.51 3.71
CA ALA A 55 -10.00 25.85 3.16
C ALA A 55 -11.37 25.94 2.48
N VAL A 56 -12.22 26.87 2.94
CA VAL A 56 -13.55 27.13 2.38
C VAL A 56 -13.69 28.62 2.11
N ASN A 57 -13.97 28.99 0.87
CA ASN A 57 -14.22 30.37 0.47
C ASN A 57 -15.72 30.56 0.20
N THR A 58 -16.38 31.36 1.03
CA THR A 58 -17.83 31.65 0.93
C THR A 58 -18.14 33.05 0.41
N ALA A 59 -17.14 33.92 0.27
CA ALA A 59 -17.35 35.35 0.04
C ALA A 59 -16.72 35.89 -1.26
N ALA A 60 -15.93 35.08 -1.99
CA ALA A 60 -15.15 35.48 -3.16
C ALA A 60 -14.21 36.70 -2.93
N ASN A 61 -13.92 37.03 -1.67
CA ASN A 61 -13.09 38.17 -1.29
C ASN A 61 -11.69 37.70 -0.89
N GLY A 62 -10.87 37.41 -1.90
CA GLY A 62 -9.52 36.88 -1.74
C GLY A 62 -9.46 35.37 -1.50
N ASP A 63 -8.25 34.82 -1.56
CA ASP A 63 -8.03 33.38 -1.42
C ASP A 63 -7.96 32.97 0.05
N VAL A 64 -8.49 31.78 0.35
CA VAL A 64 -8.35 31.15 1.66
C VAL A 64 -7.27 30.09 1.56
N VAL A 65 -6.19 30.25 2.32
CA VAL A 65 -5.09 29.29 2.41
C VAL A 65 -4.99 28.78 3.85
N VAL A 66 -4.92 27.46 4.00
CA VAL A 66 -4.79 26.79 5.29
C VAL A 66 -3.61 25.82 5.20
N ASP A 67 -2.66 25.96 6.11
CA ASP A 67 -1.52 25.06 6.31
C ASP A 67 -1.56 24.61 7.77
N THR A 68 -1.98 23.36 8.01
CA THR A 68 -2.23 22.85 9.37
C THR A 68 -1.41 21.58 9.60
N PRO A 69 -0.24 21.70 10.24
CA PRO A 69 0.49 20.54 10.72
C PRO A 69 -0.37 19.68 11.66
N LEU A 70 -0.11 18.38 11.67
CA LEU A 70 -0.65 17.46 12.65
C LEU A 70 -0.10 17.81 14.04
N ASP A 71 -0.99 18.18 14.96
CA ASP A 71 -0.65 18.54 16.33
C ASP A 71 -0.39 17.30 17.22
N ALA A 72 0.40 17.47 18.27
CA ALA A 72 0.73 16.44 19.26
C ALA A 72 -0.51 15.84 19.95
N SER A 73 -1.58 16.62 20.15
CA SER A 73 -2.85 16.09 20.68
C SER A 73 -3.51 15.10 19.70
N ALA A 74 -3.35 15.32 18.39
CA ALA A 74 -3.81 14.41 17.35
C ALA A 74 -3.03 13.10 17.42
N VAL A 75 -1.70 13.18 17.57
CA VAL A 75 -0.83 12.01 17.73
C VAL A 75 -1.21 11.20 18.98
N ASN A 76 -1.45 11.86 20.12
CA ASN A 76 -1.87 11.18 21.34
C ASN A 76 -3.20 10.43 21.19
N GLY A 77 -4.16 10.99 20.44
CA GLY A 77 -5.41 10.30 20.12
C GLY A 77 -5.17 9.02 19.31
N LEU A 78 -4.28 9.07 18.31
CA LEU A 78 -3.93 7.93 17.46
C LEU A 78 -3.25 6.78 18.22
N LEU A 79 -2.44 7.08 19.24
CA LEU A 79 -1.73 6.07 20.04
C LEU A 79 -2.68 5.15 20.83
N THR A 80 -3.96 5.51 20.98
CA THR A 80 -4.95 4.69 21.68
C THR A 80 -5.65 3.68 20.78
N LEU A 81 -5.43 3.76 19.45
CA LEU A 81 -6.08 2.90 18.48
C LEU A 81 -5.37 1.55 18.38
N MET A 82 -6.13 0.49 18.60
CA MET A 82 -5.63 -0.89 18.57
C MET A 82 -6.48 -1.75 17.64
N ALA A 83 -5.85 -2.69 16.93
CA ALA A 83 -6.48 -3.60 15.99
C ALA A 83 -6.18 -5.06 16.34
N GLY A 84 -7.13 -5.94 16.01
CA GLY A 84 -6.99 -7.39 16.18
C GLY A 84 -7.12 -7.88 17.64
N PRO A 85 -7.11 -9.21 17.84
CA PRO A 85 -7.31 -9.82 19.15
C PRO A 85 -6.12 -9.67 20.09
N ALA A 86 -4.92 -9.40 19.55
CA ALA A 86 -3.72 -9.13 20.34
C ALA A 86 -3.58 -7.64 20.72
N ASN A 87 -4.56 -6.80 20.39
CA ASN A 87 -4.54 -5.36 20.63
C ASN A 87 -3.28 -4.69 20.04
N ALA A 88 -2.96 -4.98 18.77
CA ALA A 88 -1.82 -4.39 18.10
C ALA A 88 -2.06 -2.88 17.86
N PRO A 89 -1.18 -1.98 18.31
CA PRO A 89 -1.36 -0.54 18.08
C PRO A 89 -1.34 -0.23 16.59
N VAL A 90 -2.27 0.60 16.13
CA VAL A 90 -2.35 0.99 14.71
C VAL A 90 -1.28 2.03 14.36
N PHE A 91 -0.97 2.93 15.30
CA PHE A 91 -0.02 4.03 15.10
C PHE A 91 1.01 4.12 16.24
N GLY A 92 2.10 4.84 16.02
CA GLY A 92 3.19 5.07 16.98
C GLY A 92 4.44 4.24 16.70
N ASN A 93 5.47 4.33 17.55
CA ASN A 93 6.77 3.67 17.31
C ASN A 93 6.71 2.14 17.25
N ALA A 94 5.69 1.54 17.88
CA ALA A 94 5.40 0.11 17.79
C ALA A 94 4.13 -0.16 16.96
N GLY A 95 3.60 0.88 16.30
CA GLY A 95 2.37 0.82 15.54
C GLY A 95 2.56 0.19 14.17
N ILE A 96 1.44 -0.32 13.63
CA ILE A 96 1.38 -0.88 12.29
C ILE A 96 1.73 0.17 11.23
N VAL A 97 1.28 1.40 11.40
CA VAL A 97 1.57 2.52 10.50
C VAL A 97 2.41 3.56 11.23
N GLN A 98 3.55 3.89 10.63
CA GLN A 98 4.43 4.97 11.08
C GLN A 98 4.63 5.97 9.95
N LEU A 99 4.55 7.26 10.27
CA LEU A 99 4.71 8.36 9.33
C LEU A 99 5.79 9.31 9.84
N GLY A 100 6.69 9.71 8.96
CA GLY A 100 7.71 10.71 9.22
C GLY A 100 7.13 12.13 9.21
N ALA A 101 7.97 13.10 8.83
CA ALA A 101 7.53 14.49 8.67
C ALA A 101 6.60 14.64 7.45
N VAL A 102 5.38 15.08 7.71
CA VAL A 102 4.27 15.13 6.76
C VAL A 102 3.54 16.46 6.88
N GLY A 103 2.97 16.98 5.81
CA GLY A 103 2.28 18.26 5.78
C GLY A 103 0.85 18.12 5.27
N GLN A 104 0.03 19.13 5.56
CA GLN A 104 -1.35 19.22 5.10
C GLN A 104 -1.64 20.66 4.68
N TYR A 105 -2.09 20.82 3.44
CA TYR A 105 -2.29 22.13 2.84
C TYR A 105 -3.59 22.16 2.03
N ALA A 106 -4.30 23.27 2.10
CA ALA A 106 -5.47 23.52 1.27
C ALA A 106 -5.57 24.99 0.87
N ARG A 107 -6.05 25.22 -0.36
CA ARG A 107 -6.29 26.54 -0.92
C ARG A 107 -7.63 26.56 -1.65
N ALA A 108 -8.46 27.54 -1.30
CA ALA A 108 -9.75 27.81 -1.91
C ALA A 108 -9.73 29.24 -2.48
N ASN A 109 -9.65 29.34 -3.81
CA ASN A 109 -9.51 30.62 -4.51
C ASN A 109 -10.86 31.30 -4.71
N ASN A 110 -10.86 32.62 -4.83
CA ASN A 110 -12.08 33.39 -5.05
C ASN A 110 -12.71 33.24 -6.44
N ASP A 111 -12.00 32.64 -7.39
CA ASP A 111 -12.44 32.42 -8.77
C ASP A 111 -13.17 31.07 -8.97
N GLY A 112 -13.36 30.29 -7.89
CA GLY A 112 -13.97 28.97 -7.94
C GLY A 112 -12.98 27.82 -8.15
N SER A 113 -11.69 28.09 -8.30
CA SER A 113 -10.65 27.06 -8.31
C SER A 113 -10.20 26.69 -6.89
N SER A 114 -9.67 25.49 -6.72
CA SER A 114 -9.13 25.03 -5.44
C SER A 114 -8.03 23.99 -5.62
N ALA A 115 -7.16 23.88 -4.61
CA ALA A 115 -6.08 22.91 -4.56
C ALA A 115 -5.88 22.38 -3.14
N ALA A 116 -5.63 21.08 -3.00
CA ALA A 116 -5.36 20.42 -1.74
C ALA A 116 -4.12 19.53 -1.86
N PHE A 117 -3.40 19.37 -0.76
CA PHE A 117 -2.22 18.51 -0.64
C PHE A 117 -2.15 17.88 0.75
N SER A 118 -1.70 16.63 0.81
CA SER A 118 -1.21 16.03 2.04
C SER A 118 -0.11 15.01 1.78
N GLY A 119 0.76 14.80 2.77
CA GLY A 119 1.83 13.81 2.70
C GLY A 119 3.22 14.40 2.93
N THR A 120 4.26 13.76 2.40
CA THR A 120 5.65 14.17 2.58
C THR A 120 5.90 15.57 2.03
N VAL A 121 6.35 16.50 2.88
CA VAL A 121 6.50 17.93 2.52
C VAL A 121 7.42 18.17 1.32
N SER A 122 8.37 17.28 1.06
CA SER A 122 9.26 17.32 -0.12
C SER A 122 8.53 17.13 -1.45
N ALA A 123 7.34 16.51 -1.44
CA ALA A 123 6.54 16.27 -2.64
C ALA A 123 5.55 17.41 -2.97
N ALA A 124 5.35 18.37 -2.06
CA ALA A 124 4.40 19.46 -2.25
C ALA A 124 4.71 20.34 -3.47
N PRO A 125 5.99 20.74 -3.74
CA PRO A 125 6.29 21.58 -4.89
C PRO A 125 5.95 20.94 -6.22
N SER A 126 6.16 19.63 -6.36
CA SER A 126 5.89 18.90 -7.61
C SER A 126 4.39 18.64 -7.83
N LEU A 127 3.59 18.49 -6.77
CA LEU A 127 2.20 18.06 -6.88
C LEU A 127 1.18 19.21 -6.87
N VAL A 128 1.46 20.30 -6.14
CA VAL A 128 0.55 21.47 -6.07
C VAL A 128 1.22 22.79 -6.45
N GLY A 129 2.46 22.76 -6.94
CA GLY A 129 3.15 23.95 -7.46
C GLY A 129 3.45 25.03 -6.41
N VAL A 130 3.40 24.68 -5.12
CA VAL A 130 3.74 25.59 -4.02
C VAL A 130 5.26 25.68 -3.86
N GLY A 131 5.77 26.83 -3.40
CA GLY A 131 7.20 27.00 -3.18
C GLY A 131 7.76 25.98 -2.17
N THR A 132 9.05 25.64 -2.28
CA THR A 132 9.73 24.83 -1.27
C THR A 132 9.61 25.50 0.11
N GLY A 133 9.14 24.74 1.12
CA GLY A 133 8.91 25.26 2.47
C GLY A 133 7.56 25.95 2.68
N ALA A 134 6.67 25.96 1.69
CA ALA A 134 5.32 26.50 1.83
C ALA A 134 4.35 25.60 2.60
N VAL A 135 4.71 24.33 2.83
CA VAL A 135 3.94 23.39 3.65
C VAL A 135 4.72 23.10 4.92
N THR A 136 4.14 23.43 6.06
CA THR A 136 4.77 23.24 7.35
C THR A 136 4.74 21.75 7.73
N PRO A 137 5.88 21.13 8.08
CA PRO A 137 5.91 19.73 8.48
C PRO A 137 5.29 19.53 9.86
N SER A 138 4.60 18.42 10.01
CA SER A 138 4.06 17.89 11.26
C SER A 138 5.13 17.12 12.03
N SER A 139 4.87 16.92 13.32
CA SER A 139 5.60 15.92 14.10
C SER A 139 5.37 14.52 13.52
N SER A 140 6.37 13.63 13.63
CA SER A 140 6.25 12.26 13.16
C SER A 140 5.22 11.47 13.98
N ILE A 141 4.55 10.54 13.32
CA ILE A 141 3.71 9.52 13.94
C ILE A 141 4.54 8.25 14.03
N GLY A 142 5.22 8.06 15.15
CA GLY A 142 6.22 7.00 15.26
C GLY A 142 7.58 7.42 14.69
N THR A 143 8.40 6.41 14.37
CA THR A 143 9.77 6.57 13.88
C THR A 143 10.00 5.57 12.77
N PRO A 144 9.56 5.88 11.53
CA PRO A 144 9.78 4.99 10.40
C PRO A 144 11.28 4.75 10.19
N THR A 145 11.60 3.67 9.46
CA THR A 145 12.98 3.33 9.11
C THR A 145 13.72 4.50 8.48
N ALA A 146 15.02 4.62 8.76
CA ALA A 146 15.84 5.69 8.21
C ALA A 146 15.80 5.68 6.68
N GLY A 147 15.45 6.83 6.08
CA GLY A 147 15.25 6.96 4.63
C GLY A 147 13.80 6.76 4.18
N SER A 148 12.93 6.23 5.04
CA SER A 148 11.49 6.10 4.80
C SER A 148 10.73 7.28 5.40
N SER A 149 9.78 7.81 4.64
CA SER A 149 8.78 8.76 5.13
C SER A 149 7.51 8.09 5.64
N ALA A 150 7.24 6.86 5.25
CA ALA A 150 6.17 6.05 5.79
C ALA A 150 6.61 4.59 5.89
N GLU A 151 6.15 3.91 6.93
CA GLU A 151 6.37 2.49 7.17
C GLU A 151 5.04 1.83 7.54
N ILE A 152 4.76 0.67 6.94
CA ILE A 152 3.62 -0.20 7.28
C ILE A 152 4.18 -1.55 7.67
N ALA A 153 4.12 -1.92 8.95
CA ALA A 153 4.65 -3.17 9.47
C ALA A 153 3.55 -4.01 10.12
N VAL A 154 3.34 -5.23 9.62
CA VAL A 154 2.21 -6.07 10.00
C VAL A 154 2.59 -7.55 9.99
N GLY A 155 2.14 -8.29 11.01
CA GLY A 155 2.36 -9.72 11.16
C GLY A 155 1.06 -10.46 11.49
N THR A 156 1.00 -11.73 11.07
CA THR A 156 -0.18 -12.59 11.30
C THR A 156 -0.47 -12.76 12.79
N ALA A 157 0.56 -12.95 13.61
CA ALA A 157 0.45 -13.10 15.05
C ALA A 157 -0.12 -11.84 15.72
N ALA A 158 0.33 -10.66 15.28
CA ALA A 158 -0.12 -9.38 15.81
C ALA A 158 -1.60 -9.08 15.46
N LEU A 159 -2.05 -9.43 14.26
CA LEU A 159 -3.41 -9.08 13.80
C LEU A 159 -4.46 -10.19 13.96
N LEU A 160 -4.07 -11.45 13.90
CA LEU A 160 -4.99 -12.60 13.89
C LEU A 160 -4.72 -13.58 15.05
N GLY A 161 -3.63 -13.39 15.80
CA GLY A 161 -3.17 -14.32 16.84
C GLY A 161 -2.40 -15.52 16.28
N GLY A 162 -1.68 -16.23 17.16
CA GLY A 162 -0.92 -17.43 16.80
C GLY A 162 0.53 -17.14 16.36
N VAL A 163 1.02 -17.90 15.38
CA VAL A 163 2.37 -17.77 14.80
C VAL A 163 2.32 -16.99 13.49
N ASP A 164 3.37 -16.23 13.20
CA ASP A 164 3.50 -15.44 11.98
C ASP A 164 3.68 -16.33 10.73
N ALA A 165 2.56 -16.66 10.08
CA ALA A 165 2.58 -17.32 8.78
C ALA A 165 3.21 -16.42 7.71
N VAL A 166 2.86 -15.14 7.74
CA VAL A 166 3.46 -14.08 6.93
C VAL A 166 3.64 -12.81 7.76
N THR A 167 4.76 -12.13 7.54
CA THR A 167 4.99 -10.76 7.99
C THR A 167 5.30 -9.89 6.78
N VAL A 168 4.83 -8.65 6.82
CA VAL A 168 5.07 -7.65 5.78
C VAL A 168 5.51 -6.38 6.45
N LYS A 169 6.60 -5.80 5.94
CA LYS A 169 7.01 -4.44 6.23
C LYS A 169 7.18 -3.71 4.90
N ALA A 170 6.45 -2.63 4.71
CA ALA A 170 6.51 -1.80 3.52
C ALA A 170 7.03 -0.41 3.89
N ASP A 171 8.12 -0.01 3.24
CA ASP A 171 8.81 1.25 3.42
C ASP A 171 8.58 2.14 2.17
N LEU A 172 8.26 3.41 2.40
CA LEU A 172 8.07 4.41 1.34
C LEU A 172 8.93 5.64 1.61
N GLY A 173 9.76 6.05 0.66
CA GLY A 173 10.52 7.29 0.73
C GLY A 173 9.65 8.54 0.49
N VAL A 174 8.65 8.43 -0.37
CA VAL A 174 7.67 9.49 -0.67
C VAL A 174 6.26 8.93 -0.57
N LEU A 175 5.37 9.69 0.08
CA LEU A 175 3.95 9.38 0.18
C LEU A 175 3.17 10.70 0.18
N ALA A 176 2.46 11.00 -0.90
CA ALA A 176 1.68 12.23 -1.00
C ALA A 176 0.49 12.13 -1.95
N ALA A 177 -0.53 12.95 -1.73
CA ALA A 177 -1.65 13.14 -2.63
C ALA A 177 -1.92 14.63 -2.84
N SER A 178 -2.47 14.94 -4.00
CA SER A 178 -2.98 16.25 -4.34
C SER A 178 -4.27 16.14 -5.14
N ALA A 179 -5.10 17.15 -5.00
CA ALA A 179 -6.31 17.31 -5.78
C ALA A 179 -6.45 18.77 -6.19
N GLN A 180 -6.95 19.00 -7.40
CA GLN A 180 -7.14 20.33 -7.95
C GLN A 180 -8.48 20.41 -8.68
N GLN A 181 -9.18 21.52 -8.49
CA GLN A 181 -10.34 21.89 -9.27
C GLN A 181 -10.08 23.22 -9.97
N THR A 182 -10.23 23.24 -11.29
CA THR A 182 -10.05 24.47 -12.08
C THR A 182 -11.30 25.35 -12.04
N THR A 183 -11.20 26.59 -12.50
CA THR A 183 -12.34 27.53 -12.64
C THR A 183 -13.42 26.99 -13.60
N ALA A 184 -13.05 26.12 -14.55
CA ALA A 184 -13.96 25.40 -15.43
C ALA A 184 -14.65 24.19 -14.75
N LYS A 185 -14.48 24.04 -13.42
CA LYS A 185 -14.98 22.92 -12.61
C LYS A 185 -14.41 21.55 -12.97
N ALA A 186 -13.32 21.49 -13.74
CA ALA A 186 -12.62 20.24 -14.00
C ALA A 186 -11.84 19.83 -12.75
N GLN A 187 -12.08 18.60 -12.27
CA GLN A 187 -11.42 18.02 -11.11
C GLN A 187 -10.34 17.03 -11.56
N SER A 188 -9.21 17.04 -10.87
CA SER A 188 -8.09 16.14 -11.14
C SER A 188 -7.33 15.83 -9.85
N GLY A 189 -6.64 14.69 -9.84
CA GLY A 189 -5.82 14.24 -8.74
C GLY A 189 -4.47 13.73 -9.22
N GLN A 190 -3.47 13.87 -8.36
CA GLN A 190 -2.16 13.25 -8.53
C GLN A 190 -1.70 12.69 -7.18
N TYR A 191 -0.92 11.64 -7.22
CA TYR A 191 -0.32 11.06 -6.03
C TYR A 191 1.17 10.80 -6.28
N GLY A 192 1.92 10.73 -5.18
CA GLY A 192 3.37 10.52 -5.16
C GLY A 192 3.70 9.31 -4.30
N LEU A 193 4.25 8.27 -4.93
CA LEU A 193 4.86 7.11 -4.30
C LEU A 193 6.27 6.93 -4.86
N ALA A 194 7.27 6.88 -3.98
CA ALA A 194 8.65 6.61 -4.38
C ALA A 194 9.39 5.78 -3.34
N ASP A 195 10.48 5.16 -3.78
CA ASP A 195 11.37 4.31 -2.98
C ASP A 195 10.62 3.17 -2.25
N PHE A 196 9.61 2.61 -2.92
CA PHE A 196 8.81 1.52 -2.36
C PHE A 196 9.65 0.24 -2.22
N THR A 197 9.82 -0.19 -0.97
CA THR A 197 10.52 -1.42 -0.62
C THR A 197 9.63 -2.25 0.30
N VAL A 198 9.55 -3.55 0.08
CA VAL A 198 8.76 -4.47 0.88
C VAL A 198 9.63 -5.60 1.41
N THR A 199 9.72 -5.74 2.72
CA THR A 199 10.32 -6.89 3.38
C THR A 199 9.22 -7.88 3.76
N VAL A 200 9.34 -9.11 3.29
CA VAL A 200 8.39 -10.20 3.56
C VAL A 200 9.07 -11.28 4.38
N GLY A 201 8.42 -11.75 5.44
CA GLY A 201 8.91 -12.83 6.29
C GLY A 201 7.79 -13.79 6.69
N GLY A 202 7.99 -14.48 7.80
CA GLY A 202 7.08 -15.50 8.32
C GLY A 202 7.42 -16.92 7.84
N THR A 203 6.67 -17.90 8.35
CA THR A 203 6.98 -19.33 8.13
C THR A 203 6.85 -19.75 6.67
N LEU A 204 5.95 -19.11 5.89
CA LEU A 204 5.77 -19.41 4.47
C LEU A 204 7.01 -19.05 3.63
N VAL A 205 7.68 -17.95 3.97
CA VAL A 205 8.94 -17.53 3.33
C VAL A 205 10.14 -18.29 3.92
N THR A 206 10.14 -18.48 5.23
CA THR A 206 11.22 -19.19 5.94
C THR A 206 11.34 -20.65 5.49
N GLY A 207 10.23 -21.31 5.17
CA GLY A 207 10.21 -22.72 4.72
C GLY A 207 11.21 -23.02 3.60
N PRO A 208 11.08 -22.44 2.40
CA PRO A 208 12.03 -22.66 1.31
C PRO A 208 13.44 -22.14 1.64
N VAL A 209 13.56 -20.94 2.23
CA VAL A 209 14.88 -20.30 2.46
C VAL A 209 15.70 -21.06 3.51
N SER A 210 15.08 -21.62 4.55
CA SER A 210 15.75 -22.40 5.60
C SER A 210 16.36 -23.70 5.09
N THR A 211 15.96 -24.18 3.91
CA THR A 211 16.56 -25.35 3.26
C THR A 211 17.62 -24.95 2.25
N ILE A 212 17.40 -23.86 1.51
CA ILE A 212 18.37 -23.35 0.53
C ILE A 212 19.63 -22.83 1.24
N ARG A 213 19.47 -22.01 2.29
CA ARG A 213 20.58 -21.31 2.97
C ARG A 213 21.67 -22.27 3.48
N PRO A 214 21.37 -23.34 4.24
CA PRO A 214 22.42 -24.27 4.69
C PRO A 214 23.15 -24.98 3.55
N ALA A 215 22.46 -25.25 2.43
CA ALA A 215 23.10 -25.81 1.25
C ALA A 215 24.08 -24.82 0.61
N LEU A 216 23.72 -23.52 0.55
CA LEU A 216 24.61 -22.47 0.08
C LEU A 216 25.78 -22.22 1.05
N GLU A 217 25.54 -22.16 2.36
CA GLU A 217 26.61 -22.01 3.38
C GLU A 217 27.62 -23.18 3.33
N SER A 218 27.13 -24.42 3.14
CA SER A 218 27.97 -25.61 2.93
C SER A 218 28.80 -25.51 1.64
N LEU A 219 28.19 -24.99 0.56
CA LEU A 219 28.90 -24.72 -0.69
C LEU A 219 29.97 -23.63 -0.50
N ILE A 220 29.65 -22.51 0.16
CA ILE A 220 30.59 -21.42 0.45
C ILE A 220 31.80 -21.94 1.22
N SER A 221 31.57 -22.64 2.33
CA SER A 221 32.66 -23.18 3.16
C SER A 221 33.55 -24.15 2.40
N THR A 222 32.96 -25.00 1.55
CA THR A 222 33.73 -25.95 0.73
C THR A 222 34.54 -25.25 -0.38
N LEU A 223 33.96 -24.22 -1.02
CA LEU A 223 34.64 -23.44 -2.05
C LEU A 223 35.78 -22.58 -1.46
N GLN A 224 35.63 -22.08 -0.24
CA GLN A 224 36.70 -21.40 0.49
C GLN A 224 37.90 -22.32 0.74
N LEU A 225 37.68 -23.59 1.08
CA LEU A 225 38.76 -24.59 1.20
C LEU A 225 39.48 -24.85 -0.14
N ALA A 226 38.78 -24.65 -1.26
CA ALA A 226 39.34 -24.74 -2.61
C ALA A 226 40.03 -23.44 -3.07
N GLY A 227 40.07 -22.40 -2.23
CA GLY A 227 40.70 -21.10 -2.51
C GLY A 227 39.77 -20.07 -3.16
N VAL A 228 38.48 -20.34 -3.29
CA VAL A 228 37.48 -19.38 -3.79
C VAL A 228 36.99 -18.52 -2.63
N THR A 229 37.33 -17.23 -2.64
CA THR A 229 36.92 -16.26 -1.61
C THR A 229 35.93 -15.24 -2.15
N GLY A 230 35.18 -14.59 -1.26
CA GLY A 230 34.28 -13.48 -1.64
C GLY A 230 32.86 -13.90 -2.04
N LEU A 231 32.53 -15.19 -1.98
CA LEU A 231 31.14 -15.64 -2.05
C LEU A 231 30.44 -15.35 -0.71
N VAL A 232 29.29 -14.70 -0.79
CA VAL A 232 28.44 -14.34 0.36
C VAL A 232 27.06 -14.95 0.12
N ASP A 233 26.44 -15.46 1.19
CA ASP A 233 25.08 -15.96 1.10
C ASP A 233 24.13 -14.82 0.70
N PRO A 234 23.32 -14.99 -0.37
CA PRO A 234 22.45 -13.94 -0.85
C PRO A 234 21.19 -13.74 0.02
N PHE A 235 20.92 -14.62 0.98
CA PHE A 235 19.75 -14.55 1.86
C PHE A 235 20.09 -13.89 3.20
N ALA A 236 19.14 -13.11 3.72
CA ALA A 236 19.27 -12.50 5.03
C ALA A 236 19.26 -13.57 6.14
N ALA A 237 20.01 -13.32 7.22
CA ALA A 237 20.16 -14.25 8.34
C ALA A 237 18.84 -14.50 9.10
N ASP A 238 17.91 -13.55 9.01
CA ASP A 238 16.57 -13.58 9.61
C ASP A 238 15.51 -14.22 8.69
N PHE A 239 15.91 -14.76 7.54
CA PHE A 239 15.04 -15.39 6.54
C PHE A 239 13.99 -14.46 5.92
N THR A 240 14.19 -13.15 6.01
CA THR A 240 13.34 -12.19 5.32
C THR A 240 13.76 -12.02 3.85
N LEU A 241 12.80 -11.64 3.01
CA LEU A 241 13.04 -11.26 1.62
C LEU A 241 12.71 -9.79 1.42
N THR A 242 13.69 -9.03 0.96
CA THR A 242 13.49 -7.64 0.54
C THR A 242 13.18 -7.58 -0.96
N LEU A 243 12.03 -7.01 -1.28
CA LEU A 243 11.50 -6.78 -2.62
C LEU A 243 11.53 -5.28 -2.90
N THR A 244 12.12 -4.91 -4.02
CA THR A 244 12.15 -3.53 -4.52
C THR A 244 10.97 -3.26 -5.44
N ALA A 245 10.71 -1.98 -5.76
CA ALA A 245 9.77 -1.62 -6.82
C ALA A 245 10.05 -2.36 -8.14
N ALA A 246 11.32 -2.56 -8.51
CA ALA A 246 11.71 -3.31 -9.71
C ALA A 246 11.30 -4.80 -9.65
N ASP A 247 11.38 -5.42 -8.47
CA ASP A 247 10.95 -6.80 -8.29
C ASP A 247 9.41 -6.91 -8.46
N LEU A 248 8.65 -5.94 -7.97
CA LEU A 248 7.20 -5.89 -8.15
C LEU A 248 6.79 -5.56 -9.60
N GLN A 249 7.59 -4.74 -10.29
CA GLN A 249 7.43 -4.45 -11.71
C GLN A 249 7.62 -5.71 -12.57
N ALA A 250 8.64 -6.51 -12.25
CA ALA A 250 8.86 -7.81 -12.89
C ALA A 250 7.70 -8.79 -12.63
N ALA A 251 6.96 -8.59 -11.52
CA ALA A 251 5.74 -9.31 -11.20
C ALA A 251 4.46 -8.67 -11.81
N GLY A 252 4.57 -7.55 -12.53
CA GLY A 252 3.47 -6.94 -13.28
C GLY A 252 2.87 -5.66 -12.70
N LEU A 253 3.48 -5.02 -11.69
CA LEU A 253 2.98 -3.78 -11.08
C LEU A 253 2.91 -2.57 -12.03
N GLY A 254 3.58 -2.60 -13.18
CA GLY A 254 3.68 -1.45 -14.09
C GLY A 254 4.87 -0.56 -13.75
N ALA A 255 5.49 0.04 -14.76
CA ALA A 255 6.84 0.63 -14.65
C ALA A 255 6.93 1.93 -13.82
N ASP A 256 5.81 2.60 -13.57
CA ASP A 256 5.77 3.86 -12.83
C ASP A 256 4.75 3.77 -11.68
N LEU A 257 5.24 3.89 -10.45
CA LEU A 257 4.42 3.86 -9.23
C LEU A 257 3.45 5.03 -9.15
N ASN A 258 3.66 6.12 -9.90
CA ASN A 258 2.80 7.29 -9.94
C ASN A 258 1.78 7.27 -11.07
N ASN A 259 1.76 6.19 -11.87
CA ASN A 259 0.84 5.99 -12.99
C ASN A 259 0.16 4.60 -12.95
N LEU A 260 -0.03 4.07 -11.74
CA LEU A 260 -0.81 2.86 -11.52
C LEU A 260 -2.31 3.12 -11.78
N PRO A 261 -3.06 2.12 -12.28
CA PRO A 261 -4.52 2.18 -12.31
C PRO A 261 -5.11 2.54 -10.95
N ALA A 262 -6.28 3.17 -10.94
CA ALA A 262 -6.99 3.45 -9.71
C ALA A 262 -7.28 2.15 -8.93
N ASP A 263 -7.19 2.21 -7.61
CA ASP A 263 -7.42 1.07 -6.71
C ASP A 263 -6.48 -0.13 -6.92
N THR A 264 -5.23 0.11 -7.29
CA THR A 264 -4.23 -0.96 -7.44
C THR A 264 -3.77 -1.47 -6.07
N ASP A 265 -4.07 -2.73 -5.73
CA ASP A 265 -3.53 -3.39 -4.52
C ASP A 265 -2.09 -3.83 -4.76
N LEU A 266 -1.13 -3.23 -4.05
CA LEU A 266 0.29 -3.55 -4.16
C LEU A 266 0.61 -4.95 -3.63
N MET A 267 -0.19 -5.49 -2.71
CA MET A 267 0.07 -6.78 -2.07
C MET A 267 -0.11 -7.96 -3.03
N GLN A 268 -0.90 -7.80 -4.09
CA GLN A 268 -1.16 -8.87 -5.06
C GLN A 268 0.08 -9.28 -5.88
N TYR A 269 1.09 -8.41 -5.97
CA TYR A 269 2.31 -8.65 -6.73
C TYR A 269 3.41 -9.35 -5.91
N ILE A 270 3.29 -9.34 -4.58
CA ILE A 270 4.29 -9.89 -3.68
C ILE A 270 4.52 -11.40 -3.89
N PRO A 271 3.50 -12.27 -4.02
CA PRO A 271 3.75 -13.71 -4.13
C PRO A 271 4.61 -14.09 -5.32
N LEU A 272 4.32 -13.49 -6.49
CA LEU A 272 5.10 -13.72 -7.69
C LEU A 272 6.50 -13.11 -7.55
N ALA A 273 6.61 -11.86 -7.10
CA ALA A 273 7.89 -11.19 -6.89
C ALA A 273 8.79 -11.96 -5.90
N ALA A 274 8.25 -12.47 -4.80
CA ALA A 274 8.97 -13.28 -3.84
C ALA A 274 9.52 -14.57 -4.47
N SER A 275 8.69 -15.31 -5.22
CA SER A 275 9.14 -16.53 -5.91
C SER A 275 10.25 -16.26 -6.93
N GLN A 276 10.10 -15.18 -7.71
CA GLN A 276 11.10 -14.74 -8.68
C GLN A 276 12.40 -14.30 -7.99
N LYS A 277 12.30 -13.58 -6.87
CA LYS A 277 13.45 -13.12 -6.10
C LYS A 277 14.25 -14.27 -5.51
N ILE A 278 13.60 -15.24 -4.86
CA ILE A 278 14.28 -16.44 -4.34
C ILE A 278 15.00 -17.17 -5.49
N THR A 279 14.32 -17.35 -6.62
CA THR A 279 14.89 -17.98 -7.82
C THR A 279 16.10 -17.21 -8.35
N ALA A 280 16.00 -15.89 -8.45
CA ALA A 280 17.06 -15.01 -8.95
C ALA A 280 18.28 -14.98 -8.03
N LEU A 281 18.08 -14.83 -6.72
CA LEU A 281 19.16 -14.85 -5.74
C LEU A 281 19.92 -16.18 -5.77
N THR A 282 19.17 -17.29 -5.82
CA THR A 282 19.73 -18.64 -5.84
C THR A 282 20.52 -18.92 -7.13
N SER A 283 19.92 -18.65 -8.29
CA SER A 283 20.56 -18.87 -9.59
C SER A 283 21.75 -17.93 -9.82
N GLY A 284 21.64 -16.66 -9.39
CA GLY A 284 22.72 -15.68 -9.44
C GLY A 284 23.92 -16.10 -8.58
N PHE A 285 23.67 -16.61 -7.37
CA PHE A 285 24.71 -17.14 -6.50
C PHE A 285 25.40 -18.37 -7.11
N LEU A 286 24.62 -19.37 -7.57
CA LEU A 286 25.18 -20.59 -8.18
C LEU A 286 25.97 -20.30 -9.46
N THR A 287 25.57 -19.28 -10.23
CA THR A 287 26.31 -18.81 -11.40
C THR A 287 27.62 -18.15 -11.00
N SER A 288 27.59 -17.27 -9.99
CA SER A 288 28.79 -16.61 -9.46
C SER A 288 29.79 -17.63 -8.91
N ALA A 289 29.30 -18.65 -8.19
CA ALA A 289 30.12 -19.77 -7.72
C ALA A 289 30.75 -20.56 -8.89
N ALA A 290 29.98 -20.87 -9.93
CA ALA A 290 30.49 -21.57 -11.11
C ALA A 290 31.57 -20.77 -11.85
N THR A 291 31.36 -19.46 -12.04
CA THR A 291 32.36 -18.57 -12.65
C THR A 291 33.64 -18.51 -11.79
N ALA A 292 33.50 -18.40 -10.47
CA ALA A 292 34.65 -18.39 -9.57
C ALA A 292 35.46 -19.70 -9.65
N VAL A 293 34.78 -20.85 -9.73
CA VAL A 293 35.42 -22.16 -9.90
C VAL A 293 36.08 -22.30 -11.28
N ALA A 294 35.49 -21.74 -12.33
CA ALA A 294 36.06 -21.77 -13.68
C ALA A 294 37.42 -21.04 -13.76
N ASN A 295 37.65 -20.06 -12.87
CA ASN A 295 38.91 -19.32 -12.75
C ASN A 295 40.00 -20.06 -11.96
N LEU A 296 39.68 -21.19 -11.31
CA LEU A 296 40.69 -22.02 -10.66
C LEU A 296 41.57 -22.71 -11.72
N PRO A 297 42.86 -22.95 -11.41
CA PRO A 297 43.74 -23.76 -12.25
C PRO A 297 43.10 -25.12 -12.57
N THR A 298 43.25 -25.58 -13.80
CA THR A 298 42.77 -26.90 -14.22
C THR A 298 43.46 -27.98 -13.37
N GLY A 299 42.66 -28.85 -12.76
CA GLY A 299 43.20 -29.85 -11.84
C GLY A 299 42.18 -30.41 -10.86
N PRO A 300 42.64 -31.24 -9.91
CA PRO A 300 41.77 -31.95 -8.98
C PRO A 300 40.94 -31.03 -8.09
N THR A 301 41.44 -29.85 -7.75
CA THR A 301 40.74 -28.86 -6.93
C THR A 301 39.53 -28.30 -7.68
N ARG A 302 39.71 -27.93 -8.95
CA ARG A 302 38.62 -27.44 -9.81
C ARG A 302 37.55 -28.51 -10.02
N THR A 303 37.93 -29.74 -10.38
CA THR A 303 36.96 -30.84 -10.54
C THR A 303 36.20 -31.14 -9.24
N GLY A 304 36.88 -31.06 -8.09
CA GLY A 304 36.23 -31.19 -6.78
C GLY A 304 35.21 -30.09 -6.54
N ALA A 305 35.56 -28.84 -6.82
CA ALA A 305 34.65 -27.69 -6.67
C ALA A 305 33.43 -27.77 -7.62
N GLU A 306 33.63 -28.19 -8.88
CA GLU A 306 32.54 -28.41 -9.84
C GLU A 306 31.56 -29.49 -9.36
N LEU A 307 32.05 -30.58 -8.76
CA LEU A 307 31.21 -31.62 -8.15
C LEU A 307 30.39 -31.10 -6.97
N VAL A 308 30.98 -30.23 -6.14
CA VAL A 308 30.29 -29.64 -4.99
C VAL A 308 29.16 -28.70 -5.46
N ILE A 309 29.40 -27.90 -6.50
CA ILE A 309 28.35 -27.07 -7.12
C ILE A 309 27.21 -27.94 -7.65
N SER A 310 27.55 -29.04 -8.35
CA SER A 310 26.55 -29.99 -8.84
C SER A 310 25.73 -30.59 -7.68
N GLY A 311 26.39 -30.99 -6.59
CA GLY A 311 25.72 -31.46 -5.39
C GLY A 311 24.78 -30.42 -4.78
N ALA A 312 25.21 -29.17 -4.67
CA ALA A 312 24.35 -28.08 -4.18
C ALA A 312 23.11 -27.89 -5.06
N ARG A 313 23.28 -27.91 -6.40
CA ARG A 313 22.16 -27.84 -7.37
C ARG A 313 21.15 -28.96 -7.17
N THR A 314 21.59 -30.19 -6.92
CA THR A 314 20.64 -31.31 -6.69
C THR A 314 19.74 -31.11 -5.47
N VAL A 315 20.18 -30.33 -4.48
CA VAL A 315 19.38 -29.99 -3.29
C VAL A 315 18.48 -28.79 -3.57
N VAL A 316 19.03 -27.78 -4.22
CA VAL A 316 18.42 -26.46 -4.36
C VAL A 316 17.42 -26.37 -5.51
N ASP A 317 17.73 -26.95 -6.66
CA ASP A 317 16.91 -26.84 -7.88
C ASP A 317 15.48 -27.38 -7.68
N PRO A 318 15.24 -28.50 -6.98
CA PRO A 318 13.87 -28.98 -6.72
C PRO A 318 13.05 -28.01 -5.86
N ILE A 319 13.67 -27.35 -4.89
CA ILE A 319 13.01 -26.38 -4.02
C ILE A 319 12.61 -25.15 -4.83
N VAL A 320 13.54 -24.63 -5.64
CA VAL A 320 13.27 -23.49 -6.53
C VAL A 320 12.16 -23.83 -7.53
N ALA A 321 12.19 -25.04 -8.12
CA ALA A 321 11.14 -25.52 -9.01
C ALA A 321 9.76 -25.64 -8.32
N SER A 322 9.75 -25.87 -7.00
CA SER A 322 8.52 -25.95 -6.19
C SER A 322 7.91 -24.59 -5.82
N LEU A 323 8.60 -23.46 -6.05
CA LEU A 323 8.12 -22.10 -5.76
C LEU A 323 7.02 -21.60 -6.73
N GLY A 324 6.38 -22.52 -7.46
CA GLY A 324 5.28 -22.23 -8.38
C GLY A 324 3.97 -21.88 -7.66
N SER A 325 2.85 -22.27 -8.26
CA SER A 325 1.50 -21.87 -7.85
C SER A 325 1.15 -22.22 -6.40
N ALA A 326 1.71 -23.27 -5.82
CA ALA A 326 1.43 -23.66 -4.43
C ALA A 326 2.00 -22.64 -3.42
N PHE A 327 3.27 -22.27 -3.56
CA PHE A 327 3.91 -21.24 -2.73
C PHE A 327 3.22 -19.89 -2.93
N GLN A 328 3.01 -19.51 -4.21
CA GLN A 328 2.36 -18.24 -4.55
C GLN A 328 0.92 -18.17 -4.02
N GLY A 329 0.16 -19.25 -4.13
CA GLY A 329 -1.21 -19.34 -3.65
C GLY A 329 -1.30 -19.24 -2.12
N ALA A 330 -0.46 -19.99 -1.39
CA ALA A 330 -0.43 -19.94 0.07
C ALA A 330 -0.03 -18.55 0.59
N LEU A 331 1.03 -17.96 0.01
CA LEU A 331 1.48 -16.62 0.37
C LEU A 331 0.42 -15.55 0.01
N GLY A 332 -0.19 -15.65 -1.17
CA GLY A 332 -1.24 -14.72 -1.60
C GLY A 332 -2.49 -14.76 -0.71
N LEU A 333 -2.94 -15.96 -0.31
CA LEU A 333 -4.04 -16.11 0.64
C LEU A 333 -3.71 -15.53 2.01
N ALA A 334 -2.50 -15.80 2.52
CA ALA A 334 -2.06 -15.26 3.81
C ALA A 334 -1.97 -13.72 3.78
N LEU A 335 -1.42 -13.15 2.71
CA LEU A 335 -1.34 -11.70 2.52
C LEU A 335 -2.72 -11.05 2.44
N THR A 336 -3.62 -11.59 1.61
CA THR A 336 -4.99 -11.06 1.44
C THR A 336 -5.79 -11.12 2.74
N GLY A 337 -5.53 -12.12 3.59
CA GLY A 337 -6.11 -12.22 4.92
C GLY A 337 -5.49 -11.27 5.96
N LEU A 338 -4.28 -10.77 5.69
CA LEU A 338 -3.51 -9.96 6.63
C LEU A 338 -3.66 -8.46 6.37
N VAL A 339 -3.35 -8.01 5.16
CA VAL A 339 -3.24 -6.60 4.81
C VAL A 339 -3.55 -6.36 3.34
N GLN A 340 -4.16 -5.21 3.06
CA GLN A 340 -4.34 -4.67 1.72
C GLN A 340 -3.68 -3.30 1.67
N VAL A 341 -2.92 -3.03 0.61
CA VAL A 341 -2.22 -1.76 0.45
C VAL A 341 -2.57 -1.23 -0.93
N VAL A 342 -3.64 -0.44 -0.99
CA VAL A 342 -4.23 0.04 -2.22
C VAL A 342 -3.66 1.40 -2.57
N ALA A 343 -2.92 1.48 -3.67
CA ALA A 343 -2.43 2.73 -4.23
C ALA A 343 -3.47 3.41 -5.13
N ASN A 344 -3.36 4.74 -5.27
CA ASN A 344 -4.19 5.54 -6.16
C ASN A 344 -5.69 5.34 -5.97
N HIS A 345 -6.19 5.51 -4.74
CA HIS A 345 -7.62 5.44 -4.51
C HIS A 345 -8.28 6.77 -4.86
N GLN A 346 -9.26 6.74 -5.77
CA GLN A 346 -9.98 7.92 -6.24
C GLN A 346 -11.47 7.75 -5.98
N GLU A 347 -12.10 8.80 -5.45
CA GLU A 347 -13.52 8.77 -5.13
C GLU A 347 -14.18 10.12 -5.48
N VAL A 348 -15.43 10.06 -5.94
CA VAL A 348 -16.27 11.25 -6.12
C VAL A 348 -17.57 11.05 -5.35
N VAL A 349 -17.81 11.86 -4.34
CA VAL A 349 -19.02 11.84 -3.51
C VAL A 349 -19.61 13.23 -3.45
N ASP A 350 -20.88 13.38 -3.82
CA ASP A 350 -21.61 14.65 -3.80
C ASP A 350 -20.87 15.81 -4.52
N GLY A 351 -20.17 15.47 -5.61
CA GLY A 351 -19.39 16.43 -6.40
C GLY A 351 -18.03 16.84 -5.78
N THR A 352 -17.64 16.23 -4.67
CA THR A 352 -16.29 16.32 -4.09
C THR A 352 -15.43 15.22 -4.70
N PHE A 353 -14.34 15.59 -5.38
CA PHE A 353 -13.32 14.64 -5.81
C PHE A 353 -12.26 14.48 -4.72
N THR A 354 -11.90 13.23 -4.41
CA THR A 354 -10.86 12.88 -3.44
C THR A 354 -9.82 11.98 -4.10
N GLN A 355 -8.55 12.38 -4.00
CA GLN A 355 -7.39 11.56 -4.33
C GLN A 355 -6.75 11.09 -3.03
N THR A 356 -6.54 9.78 -2.89
CA THR A 356 -5.78 9.17 -1.79
C THR A 356 -4.57 8.45 -2.37
N ALA A 357 -3.40 8.67 -1.79
CA ALA A 357 -2.17 8.04 -2.24
C ALA A 357 -2.15 6.55 -1.89
N LEU A 358 -2.46 6.22 -0.63
CA LEU A 358 -2.40 4.87 -0.11
C LEU A 358 -3.56 4.59 0.86
N ARG A 359 -4.29 3.50 0.65
CA ARG A 359 -5.28 2.98 1.60
C ARG A 359 -4.78 1.65 2.16
N VAL A 360 -4.63 1.58 3.47
CA VAL A 360 -4.19 0.40 4.20
C VAL A 360 -5.39 -0.25 4.86
N GLY A 361 -5.77 -1.44 4.39
CA GLY A 361 -6.77 -2.29 5.02
C GLY A 361 -6.10 -3.35 5.89
N LEU A 362 -6.51 -3.49 7.15
CA LEU A 362 -6.03 -4.54 8.07
C LEU A 362 -7.06 -5.66 8.20
N GLY A 363 -6.56 -6.90 8.20
CA GLY A 363 -7.38 -8.10 8.13
C GLY A 363 -7.99 -8.33 6.75
N ALA A 364 -8.78 -9.39 6.62
CA ALA A 364 -9.41 -9.75 5.36
C ALA A 364 -10.25 -8.57 4.84
N ARG A 365 -9.85 -7.99 3.71
CA ARG A 365 -10.51 -6.85 3.05
C ARG A 365 -10.71 -5.62 3.95
N GLY A 366 -9.78 -5.34 4.86
CA GLY A 366 -9.87 -4.18 5.76
C GLY A 366 -10.95 -4.31 6.86
N SER A 367 -11.43 -5.53 7.12
CA SER A 367 -12.49 -5.81 8.12
C SER A 367 -12.13 -5.39 9.54
N LEU A 368 -10.84 -5.31 9.89
CA LEU A 368 -10.41 -4.87 11.21
C LEU A 368 -10.24 -3.36 11.27
N ALA A 369 -9.55 -2.80 10.29
CA ALA A 369 -9.33 -1.37 10.17
C ALA A 369 -9.11 -1.00 8.71
N THR A 370 -9.48 0.23 8.34
CA THR A 370 -9.09 0.83 7.07
C THR A 370 -8.56 2.22 7.36
N VAL A 371 -7.36 2.51 6.86
CA VAL A 371 -6.68 3.79 7.06
C VAL A 371 -6.28 4.34 5.70
N ASN A 372 -6.81 5.49 5.33
CA ASN A 372 -6.35 6.27 4.20
C ASN A 372 -5.19 7.17 4.65
N LEU A 373 -4.09 7.07 3.92
CA LEU A 373 -2.86 7.81 4.14
C LEU A 373 -2.65 8.76 2.96
N ALA A 374 -2.46 10.03 3.29
CA ALA A 374 -2.35 11.14 2.37
C ALA A 374 -3.55 11.23 1.41
N SER A 375 -4.61 11.92 1.83
CA SER A 375 -5.78 12.25 1.02
C SER A 375 -5.85 13.75 0.73
N ALA A 376 -6.32 14.11 -0.45
CA ALA A 376 -6.57 15.48 -0.86
C ALA A 376 -7.91 15.54 -1.60
N SER A 377 -8.77 16.49 -1.23
CA SER A 377 -10.08 16.65 -1.84
C SER A 377 -10.38 18.08 -2.25
N VAL A 378 -11.20 18.21 -3.29
CA VAL A 378 -11.65 19.49 -3.87
C VAL A 378 -13.09 19.40 -4.32
N GLY A 379 -13.79 20.52 -4.28
CA GLY A 379 -15.17 20.61 -4.74
C GLY A 379 -16.20 20.03 -3.76
N PRO A 380 -17.50 20.14 -4.09
CA PRO A 380 -18.03 20.85 -5.25
C PRO A 380 -17.86 22.37 -5.11
N ASN A 381 -17.31 23.03 -6.13
CA ASN A 381 -17.18 24.49 -6.17
C ASN A 381 -18.33 25.08 -7.00
N ALA A 382 -19.07 26.05 -6.44
CA ALA A 382 -20.14 26.73 -7.17
C ALA A 382 -19.58 27.70 -8.21
N GLY A 383 -18.38 28.25 -7.97
CA GLY A 383 -17.85 29.43 -8.67
C GLY A 383 -18.30 30.72 -8.00
N PRO A 384 -17.75 31.89 -8.39
CA PRO A 384 -18.24 33.17 -7.90
C PRO A 384 -19.74 33.29 -8.25
N PRO A 385 -20.57 33.89 -7.37
CA PRO A 385 -21.97 34.09 -7.68
C PRO A 385 -22.08 34.80 -9.03
N SER A 386 -22.75 34.18 -10.00
CA SER A 386 -23.10 34.87 -11.24
C SER A 386 -23.93 36.07 -10.83
N ILE A 387 -23.43 37.27 -11.10
CA ILE A 387 -24.24 38.48 -11.01
C ILE A 387 -25.25 38.34 -12.16
N GLU A 388 -26.34 37.63 -11.93
CA GLU A 388 -27.48 37.69 -12.83
C GLU A 388 -27.94 39.15 -12.79
N PRO A 389 -28.02 39.85 -13.94
CA PRO A 389 -28.58 41.19 -13.94
C PRO A 389 -29.99 41.08 -13.36
N SER A 390 -30.21 41.72 -12.20
CA SER A 390 -31.53 41.80 -11.58
C SER A 390 -32.55 42.13 -12.67
N PRO A 391 -33.58 41.31 -12.91
CA PRO A 391 -34.58 41.64 -13.90
C PRO A 391 -35.18 42.98 -13.48
N SER A 392 -34.99 44.00 -14.31
CA SER A 392 -35.77 45.22 -14.20
C SER A 392 -37.22 44.81 -14.28
N ALA A 393 -37.99 45.06 -13.22
CA ALA A 393 -39.38 44.66 -13.13
C ALA A 393 -40.20 45.40 -14.20
N THR A 394 -40.34 44.79 -15.38
CA THR A 394 -41.33 45.18 -16.37
C THR A 394 -42.60 44.42 -16.05
N ALA A 395 -43.50 45.07 -15.31
CA ALA A 395 -44.87 44.59 -15.16
C ALA A 395 -45.61 44.79 -16.48
N THR A 396 -46.00 43.71 -17.17
CA THR A 396 -47.27 43.71 -17.94
C THR A 396 -47.80 42.29 -18.15
N THR A 397 -49.12 42.24 -18.13
CA THR A 397 -50.12 41.17 -18.05
C THR A 397 -50.24 40.23 -19.26
N GLY A 398 -50.69 38.99 -19.00
CA GLY A 398 -51.86 38.45 -19.70
C GLY A 398 -51.71 37.19 -20.56
N THR A 399 -52.52 36.18 -20.17
CA THR A 399 -53.23 35.18 -21.00
C THR A 399 -52.49 33.96 -21.60
N GLY A 400 -52.75 32.79 -21.00
CA GLY A 400 -53.55 31.71 -21.62
C GLY A 400 -52.90 30.85 -22.71
N GLY A 401 -52.73 29.56 -22.43
CA GLY A 401 -52.46 28.55 -23.46
C GLY A 401 -52.27 27.15 -22.88
N ALA A 402 -53.31 26.32 -22.99
CA ALA A 402 -53.30 24.90 -22.65
C ALA A 402 -52.79 24.03 -23.81
N GLY A 403 -52.22 22.86 -23.49
CA GLY A 403 -52.22 21.69 -24.35
C GLY A 403 -50.85 21.07 -24.63
N GLY A 404 -50.78 19.73 -24.52
CA GLY A 404 -49.78 18.94 -25.25
C GLY A 404 -49.12 17.82 -24.46
N ASN A 405 -49.73 16.65 -24.50
CA ASN A 405 -49.25 15.37 -23.97
C ASN A 405 -48.34 14.66 -25.00
N GLY A 406 -47.35 13.88 -24.53
CA GLY A 406 -46.85 12.70 -25.26
C GLY A 406 -45.35 12.63 -25.54
N GLY A 407 -44.76 11.46 -25.30
CA GLY A 407 -43.61 10.99 -26.09
C GLY A 407 -42.43 10.37 -25.32
N THR A 408 -42.58 9.11 -24.95
CA THR A 408 -41.55 8.14 -24.57
C THR A 408 -40.58 7.78 -25.70
N GLY A 409 -39.33 7.44 -25.36
CA GLY A 409 -38.48 6.51 -26.13
C GLY A 409 -36.99 6.85 -26.15
N GLY A 410 -36.13 5.88 -25.80
CA GLY A 410 -34.69 5.97 -26.10
C GLY A 410 -33.78 5.12 -25.21
N ASP A 411 -33.43 3.95 -25.73
CA ASP A 411 -32.57 2.89 -25.17
C ASP A 411 -31.14 3.28 -24.77
N GLY A 412 -30.54 2.45 -23.90
CA GLY A 412 -29.10 2.44 -23.64
C GLY A 412 -28.65 1.16 -22.93
N SER A 413 -28.09 0.24 -23.70
CA SER A 413 -27.59 -1.08 -23.34
C SER A 413 -26.37 -1.09 -22.40
N GLY A 414 -26.17 -2.21 -21.69
CA GLY A 414 -24.92 -2.47 -20.97
C GLY A 414 -24.90 -3.86 -20.34
N GLY A 415 -24.48 -4.87 -21.11
CA GLY A 415 -24.31 -6.24 -20.63
C GLY A 415 -23.13 -6.37 -19.66
N GLY A 416 -23.36 -7.05 -18.54
CA GLY A 416 -22.34 -7.50 -17.60
C GLY A 416 -22.23 -9.02 -17.62
N THR A 417 -21.17 -9.53 -18.21
CA THR A 417 -20.76 -10.94 -18.14
C THR A 417 -20.25 -11.26 -16.74
N GLY A 418 -21.01 -12.06 -15.99
CA GLY A 418 -20.57 -12.63 -14.72
C GLY A 418 -19.52 -13.72 -14.96
N SER A 419 -18.31 -13.49 -14.46
CA SER A 419 -17.26 -14.51 -14.36
C SER A 419 -17.41 -15.24 -13.03
N THR A 420 -17.76 -16.52 -13.10
CA THR A 420 -17.73 -17.49 -12.00
C THR A 420 -16.31 -18.06 -11.88
N LEU A 421 -15.62 -17.78 -10.77
CA LEU A 421 -14.39 -18.48 -10.40
C LEU A 421 -14.74 -19.88 -9.88
N ALA A 422 -14.22 -20.90 -10.56
CA ALA A 422 -14.32 -22.29 -10.17
C ALA A 422 -13.45 -22.56 -8.92
N HIS A 423 -14.09 -22.99 -7.84
CA HIS A 423 -13.44 -23.59 -6.67
C HIS A 423 -12.89 -24.98 -7.05
N THR A 424 -11.58 -25.15 -7.09
CA THR A 424 -10.96 -26.48 -7.00
C THR A 424 -10.67 -26.78 -5.53
N GLY A 425 -11.59 -27.53 -4.92
CA GLY A 425 -11.38 -28.11 -3.60
C GLY A 425 -10.33 -29.20 -3.68
N ILE A 426 -9.18 -28.97 -3.06
CA ILE A 426 -8.25 -30.02 -2.64
C ILE A 426 -7.93 -29.75 -1.17
N SER A 427 -8.16 -30.74 -0.33
CA SER A 427 -8.00 -30.64 1.12
C SER A 427 -6.52 -30.47 1.51
N ALA A 428 -6.28 -29.56 2.45
CA ALA A 428 -4.96 -29.20 2.99
C ALA A 428 -4.20 -30.34 3.69
N GLU A 429 -4.83 -31.51 3.84
CA GLU A 429 -4.27 -32.67 4.56
C GLU A 429 -3.37 -33.55 3.67
N SER A 430 -3.21 -33.24 2.39
CA SER A 430 -2.39 -34.02 1.44
C SER A 430 -0.99 -33.45 1.14
N GLN A 431 -0.59 -32.34 1.79
CA GLN A 431 0.71 -31.68 1.53
C GLN A 431 1.83 -32.03 2.52
N LEU A 432 1.59 -32.95 3.45
CA LEU A 432 2.59 -33.37 4.45
C LEU A 432 3.12 -34.77 4.17
N LEU A 433 4.08 -34.91 3.24
CA LEU A 433 4.99 -36.07 3.09
C LEU A 433 6.18 -35.67 2.19
N PRO A 434 7.42 -36.18 2.39
CA PRO A 434 8.17 -36.40 3.62
C PRO A 434 9.54 -35.70 3.54
N TRP A 435 9.73 -34.61 4.29
CA TRP A 435 11.01 -33.89 4.38
C TRP A 435 12.18 -34.75 4.91
N GLY A 436 11.88 -35.88 5.56
CA GLY A 436 12.87 -36.82 6.08
C GLY A 436 13.73 -37.52 5.02
N GLY A 437 13.23 -37.69 3.79
CA GLY A 437 14.03 -38.28 2.70
C GLY A 437 15.13 -37.35 2.19
N PHE A 438 14.90 -36.03 2.24
CA PHE A 438 15.82 -35.02 1.72
C PHE A 438 17.03 -34.80 2.64
N ALA A 439 16.84 -34.84 3.95
CA ALA A 439 17.93 -34.75 4.93
C ALA A 439 18.95 -35.89 4.79
N PHE A 440 18.52 -37.08 4.38
CA PHE A 440 19.39 -38.24 4.20
C PHE A 440 20.29 -38.11 2.95
N ALA A 441 19.80 -37.47 1.88
CA ALA A 441 20.58 -37.22 0.67
C ALA A 441 21.72 -36.23 0.91
N ILE A 442 21.49 -35.18 1.70
CA ILE A 442 22.50 -34.18 2.07
C ILE A 442 23.65 -34.81 2.87
N LEU A 443 23.34 -35.73 3.79
CA LEU A 443 24.32 -36.42 4.62
C LEU A 443 25.20 -37.37 3.79
N LEU A 444 24.62 -38.04 2.78
CA LEU A 444 25.34 -38.94 1.88
C LEU A 444 26.30 -38.22 0.93
N VAL A 445 25.91 -37.06 0.38
CA VAL A 445 26.78 -36.27 -0.51
C VAL A 445 27.96 -35.66 0.26
N GLY A 446 27.71 -35.15 1.47
CA GLY A 446 28.78 -34.67 2.36
C GLY A 446 29.77 -35.76 2.76
N PHE A 447 29.27 -36.97 3.07
CA PHE A 447 30.12 -38.11 3.42
C PHE A 447 30.96 -38.61 2.25
N ALA A 448 30.41 -38.63 1.02
CA ALA A 448 31.15 -39.00 -0.18
C ALA A 448 32.30 -38.03 -0.47
N GLY A 449 32.06 -36.72 -0.31
CA GLY A 449 33.09 -35.68 -0.45
C GLY A 449 34.23 -35.83 0.57
N PHE A 450 33.88 -36.08 1.84
CA PHE A 450 34.84 -36.31 2.92
C PHE A 450 35.67 -37.59 2.72
N ALA A 451 35.05 -38.69 2.30
CA ALA A 451 35.73 -39.96 2.04
C ALA A 451 36.74 -39.86 0.88
N LEU A 452 36.41 -39.11 -0.17
CA LEU A 452 37.30 -38.87 -1.31
C LEU A 452 38.54 -38.03 -0.94
N THR A 453 38.38 -37.02 -0.06
CA THR A 453 39.49 -36.22 0.44
C THR A 453 40.38 -37.01 1.42
N ALA A 454 39.78 -37.79 2.33
CA ALA A 454 40.53 -38.64 3.25
C ALA A 454 41.38 -39.71 2.54
N ARG A 455 40.84 -40.33 1.48
CA ARG A 455 41.54 -41.39 0.73
C ARG A 455 42.72 -40.86 -0.09
N ARG A 456 42.70 -39.60 -0.53
CA ARG A 456 43.84 -38.96 -1.20
C ARG A 456 44.98 -38.65 -0.24
N ARG A 457 44.68 -38.27 1.01
CA ARG A 457 45.70 -37.99 2.03
C ARG A 457 46.53 -39.23 2.38
N ASN A 458 45.90 -40.41 2.42
CA ASN A 458 46.61 -41.67 2.71
C ASN A 458 47.46 -42.20 1.54
N ARG A 459 47.16 -41.84 0.28
CA ARG A 459 47.99 -42.25 -0.87
C ARG A 459 49.30 -41.45 -0.98
N GLY A 460 49.35 -40.22 -0.47
CA GLY A 460 50.57 -39.41 -0.46
C GLY A 460 51.61 -39.84 0.58
N LEU A 461 51.22 -40.64 1.57
CA LEU A 461 52.11 -41.13 2.62
C LEU A 461 52.76 -42.49 2.27
N ALA A 462 52.24 -43.22 1.29
CA ALA A 462 52.72 -44.56 0.92
C ALA A 462 53.86 -44.56 -0.12
N THR A 463 54.25 -43.42 -0.68
CA THR A 463 55.32 -43.31 -1.69
C THR A 463 56.63 -42.71 -1.15
N LYS A 464 56.82 -42.71 0.17
CA LYS A 464 58.03 -42.18 0.84
C LYS A 464 58.83 -43.22 1.65
N SER A 465 58.61 -44.52 1.44
CA SER A 465 59.47 -45.58 2.00
C SER A 465 60.37 -46.18 0.95
#